data_AF-A0A849U3A8-F1
#
_entry.id   AF-A0A849U3A8-F1
#
_cell.length_a   1.000
_cell.length_b   1.000
_cell.length_c   1.000
_cell.angle_alpha   90.00
_cell.angle_beta   90.00
_cell.angle_gamma   90.00
#
_symmetry.space_group_name_H-M   'P 1'
#
loop_
_entity.id
_entity.type
_entity.pdbx_description
1 polymer ?
#
loop_
_entity_poly.entity_id
_entity_poly.type
_entity_poly.pdbx_seq_one_letter_code
_entity_poly.pdbx_strand_id
1 'polypeptide(L)'
;MPDLQFVLFVSALCTADLTTINVSQELRQTIFDRCWALIHTEPPPTTPQARVLDLRGGTELTLDACMSTIRSLFQEANITTLMWDHPVSEARMTSTPEATPLIDRLGQLYPDQPTVVDPPHHPPRESDPKP
;
A
#
# COMPACT_ATOMS: atom_id res chain seq x y z
N MET A 1 -16.84 -3.40 -10.85
CA MET A 1 -16.31 -2.03 -10.86
C MET A 1 -14.91 -2.05 -10.26
N PRO A 2 -13.86 -2.28 -11.08
CA PRO A 2 -12.47 -2.25 -10.63
C PRO A 2 -12.05 -0.86 -10.14
N ASP A 3 -12.67 0.19 -10.68
CA ASP A 3 -12.35 1.59 -10.40
C ASP A 3 -12.76 2.01 -8.99
N LEU A 4 -13.97 1.64 -8.57
CA LEU A 4 -14.43 1.85 -7.19
C LEU A 4 -13.52 1.13 -6.19
N GLN A 5 -13.15 -0.12 -6.48
CA GLN A 5 -12.25 -0.89 -5.63
C GLN A 5 -10.87 -0.22 -5.54
N PHE A 6 -10.34 0.26 -6.66
CA PHE A 6 -9.06 0.97 -6.70
C PHE A 6 -9.08 2.25 -5.87
N VAL A 7 -10.09 3.11 -6.06
CA VAL A 7 -10.20 4.37 -5.30
C VAL A 7 -10.37 4.10 -3.82
N LEU A 8 -11.22 3.15 -3.43
CA LEU A 8 -11.41 2.79 -2.02
C LEU A 8 -10.14 2.20 -1.40
N PHE A 9 -9.43 1.34 -2.13
CA PHE A 9 -8.15 0.77 -1.68
C PHE A 9 -7.11 1.85 -1.42
N VAL A 10 -6.90 2.76 -2.38
CA VAL A 10 -5.94 3.86 -2.22
C VAL A 10 -6.37 4.83 -1.12
N SER A 11 -7.67 5.09 -0.98
CA SER A 11 -8.18 5.95 0.09
C SER A 11 -7.94 5.37 1.47
N ALA A 12 -8.16 4.06 1.64
CA ALA A 12 -7.85 3.34 2.88
C ALA A 12 -6.34 3.31 3.15
N LEU A 13 -5.53 3.16 2.11
CA LEU A 13 -4.07 3.24 2.21
C LEU A 13 -3.60 4.59 2.76
N CYS A 14 -4.27 5.68 2.38
CA CYS A 14 -3.92 7.02 2.83
C CYS A 14 -4.10 7.22 4.33
N THR A 15 -4.89 6.38 4.99
CA THR A 15 -5.26 6.51 6.41
C THR A 15 -4.73 5.37 7.26
N ALA A 16 -4.18 4.34 6.62
CA ALA A 16 -3.47 3.26 7.28
C ALA A 16 -2.12 3.74 7.86
N ASP A 17 -1.77 3.28 9.05
CA ASP A 17 -0.48 3.57 9.68
C ASP A 17 0.60 2.62 9.15
N LEU A 18 0.99 2.84 7.90
CA LEU A 18 1.99 2.04 7.20
C LEU A 18 3.32 2.78 7.14
N THR A 19 4.35 2.17 7.70
CA THR A 19 5.72 2.70 7.72
C THR A 19 6.56 2.21 6.53
N THR A 20 6.15 1.11 5.89
CA THR A 20 6.97 0.39 4.89
C THR A 20 6.37 0.33 3.49
N ILE A 21 5.57 1.32 3.10
CA ILE A 21 5.05 1.42 1.73
C ILE A 21 5.81 2.47 0.92
N ASN A 22 5.99 2.24 -0.39
CA ASN A 22 6.60 3.19 -1.33
C ASN A 22 5.79 4.48 -1.59
N VAL A 23 4.74 4.76 -0.81
CA VAL A 23 3.95 5.99 -0.86
C VAL A 23 4.20 6.79 0.42
N SER A 24 4.86 7.94 0.30
CA SER A 24 5.17 8.77 1.47
C SER A 24 3.90 9.21 2.22
N GLN A 25 4.03 9.49 3.51
CA GLN A 25 2.92 9.98 4.32
C GLN A 25 2.35 11.30 3.79
N GLU A 26 3.21 12.21 3.33
CA GLU A 26 2.82 13.49 2.73
C GLU A 26 2.00 13.30 1.44
N LEU A 27 2.42 12.37 0.58
CA LEU A 27 1.70 12.04 -0.64
C LEU A 27 0.34 11.41 -0.32
N ARG A 28 0.28 10.51 0.67
CA ARG A 28 -0.98 9.92 1.16
C ARG A 28 -1.96 10.97 1.69
N GLN A 29 -1.47 11.93 2.47
CA GLN A 29 -2.29 13.05 2.94
C GLN A 29 -2.81 13.89 1.77
N THR A 30 -1.94 14.21 0.81
CA THR A 30 -2.29 15.00 -0.38
C THR A 30 -3.35 14.30 -1.23
N ILE A 31 -3.21 13.00 -1.46
CA ILE A 31 -4.21 12.19 -2.19
C ILE A 31 -5.55 12.27 -1.48
N PHE A 32 -5.58 11.99 -0.17
CA PHE A 32 -6.82 12.03 0.59
C PHE A 32 -7.48 13.41 0.55
N ASP A 33 -6.70 14.48 0.78
CA ASP A 33 -7.24 15.84 0.85
C ASP A 33 -7.81 16.30 -0.49
N ARG A 34 -7.15 15.97 -1.61
CA ARG A 34 -7.67 16.28 -2.95
C ARG A 34 -8.93 15.47 -3.25
N CYS A 35 -8.95 14.17 -2.96
CA CYS A 35 -10.15 13.34 -3.14
C CYS A 35 -11.31 13.78 -2.24
N TRP A 36 -11.02 14.20 -1.01
CA TRP A 36 -12.00 14.73 -0.07
C TRP A 36 -12.69 15.98 -0.62
N ALA A 37 -11.90 16.93 -1.14
CA ALA A 37 -12.39 18.19 -1.70
C ALA A 37 -13.26 18.02 -2.97
N LEU A 38 -13.18 16.86 -3.64
CA LEU A 38 -14.05 16.54 -4.77
C LEU A 38 -15.47 16.13 -4.35
N ILE A 39 -15.64 15.69 -3.10
CA ILE A 39 -16.89 15.12 -2.58
C ILE A 39 -17.52 16.05 -1.54
N HIS A 40 -16.68 16.71 -0.74
CA HIS A 40 -17.09 17.52 0.40
C HIS A 40 -16.69 18.98 0.21
N THR A 41 -17.51 19.88 0.74
CA THR A 41 -17.20 21.33 0.81
C THR A 41 -16.44 21.70 2.07
N GLU A 42 -16.44 20.82 3.06
CA GLU A 42 -15.77 20.99 4.35
C GLU A 42 -14.30 20.58 4.29
N PRO A 43 -13.42 21.11 5.16
CA PRO A 43 -12.05 20.64 5.25
C PRO A 43 -11.97 19.16 5.67
N PRO A 44 -10.93 18.42 5.24
CA PRO A 44 -10.75 17.03 5.62
C PRO A 44 -10.54 16.88 7.13
N PRO A 45 -11.00 15.76 7.74
CA PRO A 45 -10.82 15.52 9.16
C PRO A 45 -9.34 15.50 9.57
N THR A 46 -9.05 16.09 10.73
CA THR A 46 -7.69 16.11 11.32
C THR A 46 -7.35 14.80 12.02
N THR A 47 -8.35 14.07 12.51
CA THR A 47 -8.17 12.76 13.16
C THR A 47 -8.08 11.65 12.11
N PRO A 48 -6.99 10.85 12.08
CA PRO A 48 -6.81 9.80 11.08
C PRO A 48 -7.96 8.79 11.00
N GLN A 49 -8.57 8.45 12.14
CA GLN A 49 -9.68 7.50 12.22
C GLN A 49 -10.98 8.02 11.59
N ALA A 50 -11.13 9.34 11.50
CA ALA A 50 -12.29 9.97 10.87
C ALA A 50 -12.07 10.22 9.36
N ARG A 51 -10.85 10.03 8.85
CA ARG A 51 -10.53 10.15 7.43
C ARG A 51 -11.09 8.90 6.71
N VAL A 52 -12.35 8.96 6.35
CA VAL A 52 -13.04 7.91 5.59
C VAL A 52 -13.67 8.56 4.36
N LEU A 53 -13.33 8.06 3.18
CA LEU A 53 -13.91 8.55 1.93
C LEU A 53 -15.22 7.81 1.66
N ASP A 54 -16.35 8.46 1.88
CA ASP A 54 -17.66 7.91 1.55
C ASP A 54 -18.07 8.27 0.11
N LEU A 55 -18.07 7.27 -0.77
CA LEU A 55 -18.42 7.43 -2.18
C LEU A 55 -19.90 7.10 -2.47
N ARG A 56 -20.71 6.74 -1.46
CA ARG A 56 -22.11 6.32 -1.68
C ARG A 56 -23.00 7.42 -2.26
N GLY A 57 -22.69 8.68 -1.97
CA GLY A 57 -23.38 9.84 -2.55
C GLY A 57 -22.75 10.34 -3.85
N GLY A 58 -21.64 9.74 -4.30
CA GLY A 58 -20.90 10.14 -5.48
C GLY A 58 -21.56 9.69 -6.78
N THR A 59 -21.28 10.44 -7.85
CA THR A 59 -21.63 10.04 -9.23
C THR A 59 -20.45 9.31 -9.89
N GLU A 60 -20.68 8.67 -11.04
CA GLU A 60 -19.58 8.13 -11.87
C GLU A 60 -18.52 9.20 -12.18
N LEU A 61 -18.95 10.44 -12.44
CA LEU A 61 -18.04 11.57 -12.66
C LEU A 61 -17.16 11.85 -11.43
N THR A 62 -17.71 11.71 -10.22
CA THR A 62 -16.96 11.88 -8.97
C THR A 62 -15.92 10.78 -8.82
N LEU A 63 -16.27 9.54 -9.19
CA LEU A 63 -15.36 8.40 -9.16
C LEU A 63 -14.21 8.59 -10.16
N ASP A 64 -14.51 9.00 -11.39
CA ASP A 64 -13.52 9.29 -12.44
C ASP A 64 -12.57 10.41 -12.01
N ALA A 65 -13.10 11.48 -11.41
CA ALA A 65 -12.29 12.58 -10.89
C ALA A 65 -11.33 12.12 -9.78
N CYS A 66 -11.80 11.27 -8.85
CA CYS A 66 -10.94 10.69 -7.81
C CYS A 66 -9.85 9.80 -8.42
N MET A 67 -10.20 8.93 -9.36
CA MET A 67 -9.24 8.05 -10.01
C MET A 67 -8.18 8.84 -10.77
N SER A 68 -8.59 9.83 -11.56
CA SER A 68 -7.68 10.70 -12.30
C SER A 68 -6.72 11.44 -11.37
N THR A 69 -7.24 11.97 -10.26
CA THR A 69 -6.43 12.64 -9.23
C THR A 69 -5.38 11.72 -8.63
N ILE A 70 -5.77 10.50 -8.25
CA ILE A 70 -4.86 9.49 -7.68
C ILE A 70 -3.77 9.14 -8.70
N ARG A 71 -4.15 8.85 -9.95
CA ARG A 71 -3.21 8.48 -11.00
C ARG A 71 -2.22 9.60 -11.32
N SER A 72 -2.68 10.85 -11.38
CA SER A 72 -1.82 12.02 -11.59
C SER A 72 -0.78 12.13 -10.48
N LEU A 73 -1.21 12.05 -9.22
CA LEU A 73 -0.32 12.16 -8.06
C LEU A 73 0.71 11.02 -8.01
N PHE A 74 0.31 9.79 -8.33
CA PHE A 74 1.25 8.68 -8.43
C PHE A 74 2.24 8.86 -9.59
N GLN A 75 1.78 9.35 -10.74
CA GLN A 75 2.64 9.62 -11.88
C GLN A 75 3.66 10.73 -11.57
N GLU A 76 3.24 11.81 -10.91
CA GLU A 76 4.12 12.88 -10.42
C GLU A 76 5.18 12.35 -9.45
N ALA A 77 4.82 11.37 -8.62
CA ALA A 77 5.72 10.69 -7.70
C ALA A 77 6.54 9.54 -8.34
N ASN A 78 6.40 9.29 -9.64
CA ASN A 78 6.98 8.14 -10.35
C ASN A 78 6.61 6.77 -9.76
N ILE A 79 5.43 6.66 -9.15
CA ILE A 79 4.89 5.42 -8.58
C ILE A 79 4.01 4.74 -9.63
N THR A 80 4.51 3.65 -10.22
CA THR A 80 3.75 2.85 -11.18
C THR A 80 3.18 1.57 -10.57
N THR A 81 3.73 1.15 -9.42
CA THR A 81 3.31 -0.05 -8.68
C THR A 81 3.35 0.25 -7.19
N LEU A 82 2.30 -0.11 -6.46
CA LEU A 82 2.27 -0.01 -5.01
C LEU A 82 3.02 -1.19 -4.41
N MET A 83 4.08 -0.90 -3.66
CA MET A 83 4.93 -1.90 -3.03
C MET A 83 4.91 -1.73 -1.53
N TRP A 84 4.55 -2.81 -0.84
CA TRP A 84 4.59 -2.87 0.61
C TRP A 84 5.77 -3.76 1.02
N ASP A 85 6.80 -3.13 1.56
CA ASP A 85 8.03 -3.77 2.03
C ASP A 85 7.94 -4.10 3.52
N HIS A 86 6.90 -4.84 3.93
CA HIS A 86 6.81 -5.28 5.32
C HIS A 86 7.76 -6.46 5.51
N PRO A 87 8.77 -6.38 6.40
CA PRO A 87 9.53 -7.57 6.75
C PRO A 87 8.56 -8.61 7.32
N VAL A 88 8.73 -9.89 6.96
CA VAL A 88 7.87 -10.97 7.48
C VAL A 88 7.83 -10.85 9.00
N SER A 89 6.63 -10.69 9.56
CA SER A 89 6.49 -10.59 11.01
C SER A 89 6.96 -11.89 11.65
N GLU A 90 7.76 -11.80 12.71
CA GLU A 90 8.14 -12.98 13.49
C GLU A 90 6.89 -13.70 14.00
N ALA A 91 6.95 -15.03 14.03
CA ALA A 91 5.86 -15.86 14.53
C ALA A 91 5.60 -15.52 16.01
N ARG A 92 4.52 -14.77 16.27
CA ARG A 92 4.15 -14.34 17.63
C ARG A 92 3.57 -15.46 18.49
N MET A 93 3.26 -16.61 17.89
CA MET A 93 2.64 -17.75 18.56
C MET A 93 3.54 -18.97 18.40
N THR A 94 3.87 -19.62 19.51
CA THR A 94 4.42 -20.97 19.48
C THR A 94 3.35 -21.93 19.00
N SER A 95 3.62 -22.66 17.91
CA SER A 95 2.72 -23.68 17.39
C SER A 95 2.43 -24.73 18.47
N THR A 96 1.23 -25.33 18.41
CA THR A 96 0.89 -26.42 19.33
C THR A 96 1.74 -27.67 19.01
N PRO A 97 1.97 -28.57 19.99
CA PRO A 97 2.77 -29.78 19.77
C PRO A 97 2.23 -30.68 18.64
N GLU A 98 0.93 -30.67 18.42
CA GLU A 98 0.25 -31.44 17.37
C GLU A 98 0.45 -30.82 15.98
N ALA A 99 0.76 -29.53 15.91
CA ALA A 99 1.00 -28.81 14.66
C ALA A 99 2.45 -28.97 14.15
N THR A 100 3.42 -29.20 15.02
CA THR A 100 4.83 -29.44 14.65
C THR A 100 5.01 -30.50 13.56
N PRO A 101 4.45 -31.73 13.67
CA PRO A 101 4.62 -32.74 12.62
C PRO A 101 3.94 -32.36 11.29
N LEU A 102 2.93 -31.48 11.31
CA LEU A 102 2.30 -30.96 10.10
C LEU A 102 3.18 -29.91 9.42
N ILE A 103 3.81 -29.03 10.21
CA ILE A 103 4.77 -28.01 9.73
C ILE A 103 5.99 -28.69 9.10
N ASP A 104 6.54 -29.71 9.75
CA ASP A 104 7.69 -30.46 9.24
C ASP A 104 7.37 -31.16 7.90
N ARG A 105 6.18 -31.77 7.79
CA ARG A 105 5.71 -32.37 6.52
C ARG A 105 5.52 -31.33 5.44
N LEU A 106 4.97 -30.16 5.78
CA LEU A 106 4.78 -29.07 4.82
C LEU A 106 6.14 -28.56 4.29
N GLY A 107 7.14 -28.43 5.16
CA GLY A 107 8.50 -28.05 4.77
C GLY A 107 9.20 -29.08 3.86
N GLN A 108 8.86 -30.37 3.97
CA GLN A 108 9.36 -31.40 3.06
C GLN A 108 8.65 -31.40 1.70
N LEU A 109 7.37 -31.00 1.66
CA LEU A 109 6.58 -30.92 0.43
C LEU A 109 6.94 -29.70 -0.42
N TYR A 110 7.39 -28.62 0.23
CA TYR A 110 7.86 -27.39 -0.41
C TYR A 110 9.27 -27.06 0.11
N PRO A 111 10.30 -27.84 -0.31
CA PRO A 111 11.68 -27.68 0.18
C PRO A 111 12.32 -26.41 -0.36
N ASP A 112 11.89 -25.95 -1.52
CA ASP A 112 12.11 -24.60 -1.96
C ASP A 112 11.20 -23.72 -1.11
N GLN A 113 11.76 -23.08 -0.08
CA GLN A 113 11.08 -21.95 0.56
C GLN A 113 10.52 -21.08 -0.55
N PRO A 114 9.23 -20.72 -0.55
CA PRO A 114 8.72 -19.79 -1.53
C PRO A 114 9.68 -18.62 -1.51
N THR A 115 10.31 -18.34 -2.65
CA THR A 115 11.22 -17.21 -2.81
C THR A 115 10.46 -16.04 -2.22
N VAL A 116 10.86 -15.60 -1.03
CA VAL A 116 10.43 -14.31 -0.54
C VAL A 116 10.81 -13.40 -1.68
N VAL A 117 9.81 -12.81 -2.33
CA VAL A 117 10.04 -11.98 -3.50
C VAL A 117 10.68 -10.72 -2.96
N ASP A 118 12.00 -10.75 -2.74
CA ASP A 118 12.80 -9.55 -2.58
C ASP A 118 12.54 -8.71 -3.83
N PRO A 119 12.15 -7.43 -3.69
CA PRO A 119 12.19 -6.52 -4.81
C PRO A 119 13.60 -6.55 -5.41
N PRO A 120 13.76 -6.52 -6.74
CA PRO A 120 15.07 -6.63 -7.36
C PRO A 120 16.01 -5.57 -6.78
N HIS A 121 17.07 -6.04 -6.11
CA HIS A 121 18.17 -5.23 -5.63
C HIS A 121 18.68 -4.35 -6.77
N HIS A 122 18.58 -3.03 -6.60
CA HIS A 122 19.19 -2.05 -7.49
C HIS A 122 20.70 -2.35 -7.58
N PRO A 123 21.33 -2.36 -8.78
CA PRO A 123 22.75 -2.59 -8.87
C PRO A 123 23.53 -1.47 -8.15
N PRO A 124 24.68 -1.80 -7.53
CA PRO A 124 25.48 -0.81 -6.82
C PRO A 124 26.01 0.26 -7.79
N ARG A 125 25.93 1.53 -7.35
CA ARG A 125 26.55 2.67 -8.02
C ARG A 125 28.03 2.36 -8.32
N GLU A 126 28.44 2.58 -9.58
CA GLU A 126 29.84 2.60 -9.98
C GLU A 126 30.64 3.50 -9.04
N SER A 127 31.70 2.93 -8.47
CA SER A 127 32.72 3.66 -7.75
C SER A 127 33.49 4.55 -8.74
N ASP A 128 33.53 5.85 -8.48
CA ASP A 128 34.41 6.79 -9.17
C ASP A 128 35.89 6.34 -9.13
N PRO A 129 36.68 6.55 -10.20
CA PRO A 129 38.09 6.19 -10.23
C PRO A 129 38.91 7.19 -9.42
N LYS A 130 39.77 6.68 -8.54
CA LYS A 130 40.72 7.51 -7.76
C LYS A 130 41.99 7.79 -8.59
N PRO A 131 42.54 9.03 -8.54
CA PRO A 131 43.77 9.41 -9.23
C PRO A 131 45.04 8.76 -8.66
#